data_AF-A0A3P9QGX9-F1
#
_entry.id   AF-A0A3P9QGX9-F1
#
_cell.length_a   1.000
_cell.length_b   1.000
_cell.length_c   1.000
_cell.angle_alpha   90.00
_cell.angle_beta   90.00
_cell.angle_gamma   90.00
#
_symmetry.space_group_name_H-M   'P 1'
#
loop_
_entity.id
_entity.type
_entity.pdbx_description
1 polymer ?
#
loop_
_entity_poly.entity_id
_entity_poly.type
_entity_poly.pdbx_seq_one_letter_code
_entity_poly.pdbx_strand_id
1 'polypeptide(L)'
;LKTADLSQTSSPSLSEQLRLGREDNAASGISVECKVCGDKASGFHYGVHACEGCKGFFRRTVRMKLEYERCERSCKIQKKNRNKCQYCRFQKCLSLGMSHDAIRYGRMPEAERKKLVAGLLAEELNLTKPGGSDLKTLAKQVNTAYLKNLSMTKKRARNILTGKTSSTAPFVIYDVDTLWKAESGLVWSQLVPGAPLTKEIGVHVFYRCQCTTVETVRELTEFAKCIPGFVDLFLNDQVTLLKYGVHEAIFAMLPSLMNKDGLLVANGKGFVTREFLRSLRKPFSEIMEPKFEFAVKFNALELDDSDLALFVAAIILCGDRPGLMNVKQVEQSQDSILQALDLHLQANHSDSLYLFPKLLQKMADLRQLVTENAQLVQKIKKTESETSLHPLLQEIYKDMY
;
A
#
# COMPACT_ATOMS: atom_id res chain seq x y z
N LEU A 1 21.78 57.00 -16.40
CA LEU A 1 22.33 56.22 -17.54
C LEU A 1 23.51 55.39 -17.05
N LYS A 2 23.26 54.13 -16.70
CA LYS A 2 24.20 53.00 -16.64
C LYS A 2 23.36 51.74 -16.40
N THR A 3 23.22 50.92 -17.44
CA THR A 3 22.52 49.63 -17.45
C THR A 3 23.48 48.51 -17.02
N ALA A 4 22.95 47.57 -16.25
CA ALA A 4 23.60 46.34 -15.82
C ALA A 4 23.49 45.27 -16.91
N ASP A 5 24.51 44.41 -17.03
CA ASP A 5 24.48 43.19 -17.83
C ASP A 5 24.65 41.98 -16.89
N LEU A 6 23.73 41.02 -16.98
CA LEU A 6 23.58 39.83 -16.15
C LEU A 6 23.96 38.60 -16.99
N SER A 7 25.15 38.06 -16.79
CA SER A 7 25.54 36.77 -17.38
C SER A 7 25.11 35.60 -16.48
N GLN A 8 24.24 34.75 -17.03
CA GLN A 8 23.74 33.52 -16.43
C GLN A 8 24.84 32.45 -16.36
N THR A 9 24.99 31.80 -15.21
CA THR A 9 25.79 30.57 -15.05
C THR A 9 24.84 29.36 -15.16
N SER A 10 25.07 28.50 -16.14
CA SER A 10 24.33 27.26 -16.36
C SER A 10 24.99 26.09 -15.63
N SER A 11 24.17 25.27 -14.96
CA SER A 11 24.59 24.00 -14.36
C SER A 11 24.88 22.97 -15.46
N PRO A 12 25.97 22.17 -15.37
CA PRO A 12 26.33 21.21 -16.41
C PRO A 12 25.37 20.02 -16.45
N SER A 13 25.26 19.39 -17.62
CA SER A 13 24.32 18.28 -17.87
C SER A 13 24.87 16.94 -17.34
N LEU A 14 23.96 16.01 -16.98
CA LEU A 14 24.26 14.70 -16.38
C LEU A 14 25.22 13.82 -17.23
N SER A 15 25.36 14.11 -18.54
CA SER A 15 26.28 13.43 -19.45
C SER A 15 27.74 13.86 -19.28
N GLU A 16 27.99 15.08 -18.78
CA GLU A 16 29.35 15.59 -18.50
C GLU A 16 29.90 15.08 -17.16
N GLN A 17 29.02 14.87 -16.17
CA GLN A 17 29.40 14.32 -14.85
C GLN A 17 29.87 12.85 -14.92
N LEU A 18 29.50 12.10 -15.95
CA LEU A 18 29.88 10.70 -16.13
C LEU A 18 31.24 10.49 -16.84
N ARG A 19 31.88 11.56 -17.34
CA ARG A 19 33.16 11.49 -18.06
C ARG A 19 34.39 11.77 -17.18
N LEU A 20 34.21 12.28 -15.97
CA LEU A 20 35.32 12.55 -15.05
C LEU A 20 35.33 11.50 -13.93
N GLY A 21 36.17 10.49 -14.11
CA GLY A 21 36.45 9.49 -13.09
C GLY A 21 37.08 10.13 -11.86
N ARG A 22 36.31 10.22 -10.78
CA ARG A 22 36.83 10.43 -9.43
C ARG A 22 36.27 9.34 -8.53
N GLU A 23 37.18 8.53 -8.01
CA GLU A 23 36.90 7.53 -7.00
C GLU A 23 36.41 8.24 -5.73
N ASP A 24 35.11 8.15 -5.44
CA ASP A 24 34.58 8.36 -4.10
C ASP A 24 33.37 7.46 -3.88
N ASN A 25 33.39 6.73 -2.76
CA ASN A 25 32.43 5.73 -2.31
C ASN A 25 31.04 6.33 -2.01
N ALA A 26 30.27 6.65 -3.04
CA ALA A 26 28.85 6.94 -2.92
C ALA A 26 28.07 6.26 -4.05
N ALA A 27 27.85 4.95 -3.91
CA ALA A 27 26.94 4.21 -4.76
C ALA A 27 25.51 4.74 -4.55
N SER A 28 25.04 5.59 -5.47
CA SER A 28 23.63 5.81 -5.75
C SER A 28 23.02 4.45 -6.13
N GLY A 29 22.50 3.75 -5.13
CA GLY A 29 22.24 2.32 -5.16
C GLY A 29 21.06 1.94 -6.05
N ILE A 30 21.36 1.39 -7.23
CA ILE A 30 20.43 0.55 -7.98
C ILE A 30 20.00 -0.60 -7.06
N SER A 31 18.72 -0.67 -6.71
CA SER A 31 18.17 -1.68 -5.80
C SER A 31 18.02 -3.02 -6.51
N VAL A 32 19.07 -3.83 -6.51
CA VAL A 32 19.03 -5.18 -7.09
C VAL A 32 18.37 -6.18 -6.13
N GLU A 33 17.50 -7.03 -6.63
CA GLU A 33 16.83 -8.07 -5.85
C GLU A 33 17.63 -9.38 -5.79
N CYS A 34 17.47 -10.11 -4.69
CA CYS A 34 18.04 -11.43 -4.49
C CYS A 34 17.34 -12.44 -5.38
N LYS A 35 18.06 -13.03 -6.34
CA LYS A 35 17.48 -13.99 -7.30
C LYS A 35 16.94 -15.27 -6.63
N VAL A 36 17.41 -15.60 -5.42
CA VAL A 36 16.92 -16.77 -4.68
C VAL A 36 15.54 -16.53 -4.05
N CYS A 37 15.30 -15.37 -3.41
CA CYS A 37 14.10 -15.16 -2.58
C CYS A 37 13.36 -13.83 -2.77
N GLY A 38 13.82 -12.94 -3.65
CA GLY A 38 13.21 -11.62 -3.91
C GLY A 38 13.43 -10.58 -2.80
N ASP A 39 14.24 -10.87 -1.78
CA ASP A 39 14.64 -9.86 -0.79
C ASP A 39 15.70 -8.89 -1.36
N LYS A 40 15.96 -7.75 -0.72
CA LYS A 40 17.00 -6.81 -1.18
C LYS A 40 18.36 -7.51 -1.22
N ALA A 41 19.01 -7.52 -2.38
CA ALA A 41 20.36 -8.08 -2.49
C ALA A 41 21.35 -7.18 -1.74
N SER A 42 22.26 -7.80 -0.99
CA SER A 42 23.36 -7.07 -0.34
C SER A 42 24.60 -7.01 -1.22
N GLY A 43 24.60 -7.72 -2.35
CA GLY A 43 25.71 -7.75 -3.30
C GLY A 43 25.68 -8.99 -4.17
N PHE A 44 26.79 -9.22 -4.86
CA PHE A 44 27.04 -10.41 -5.67
C PHE A 44 27.80 -11.43 -4.83
N HIS A 45 27.14 -12.50 -4.42
CA HIS A 45 27.68 -13.50 -3.50
C HIS A 45 27.67 -14.87 -4.17
N TYR A 46 28.81 -15.56 -4.18
CA TYR A 46 28.95 -16.91 -4.74
C TYR A 46 28.49 -17.01 -6.21
N GLY A 47 28.63 -15.95 -7.00
CA GLY A 47 28.22 -15.94 -8.42
C GLY A 47 26.79 -15.45 -8.69
N VAL A 48 26.03 -15.03 -7.66
CA VAL A 48 24.63 -14.58 -7.84
C VAL A 48 24.31 -13.35 -6.98
N HIS A 49 23.44 -12.47 -7.45
CA HIS A 49 22.84 -11.43 -6.60
C HIS A 49 22.02 -12.05 -5.48
N ALA A 50 22.48 -11.91 -4.24
CA ALA A 50 21.88 -12.52 -3.08
C ALA A 50 21.73 -11.54 -1.91
N CYS A 51 20.70 -11.76 -1.09
CA CYS A 51 20.57 -11.10 0.22
C CYS A 51 21.48 -11.78 1.25
N GLU A 52 21.75 -11.10 2.37
CA GLU A 52 22.52 -11.67 3.49
C GLU A 52 21.94 -13.00 3.99
N GLY A 53 20.62 -13.15 3.96
CA GLY A 53 19.94 -14.37 4.38
C GLY A 53 20.27 -15.59 3.51
N CYS A 54 20.29 -15.44 2.19
CA CYS A 54 20.60 -16.55 1.26
C CYS A 54 22.11 -16.80 1.14
N LYS A 55 22.93 -15.74 1.19
CA LYS A 55 24.38 -15.84 1.32
C LYS A 55 24.79 -16.66 2.54
N GLY A 56 24.26 -16.32 3.72
CA GLY A 56 24.57 -17.02 4.96
C GLY A 56 24.06 -18.46 4.97
N PHE A 57 22.88 -18.71 4.38
CA PHE A 57 22.34 -20.05 4.22
C PHE A 57 23.26 -20.92 3.36
N PHE A 58 23.57 -20.49 2.13
CA PHE A 58 24.43 -21.23 1.20
C PHE A 58 25.80 -21.53 1.80
N ARG A 59 26.44 -20.52 2.41
CA ARG A 59 27.73 -20.68 3.08
C ARG A 59 27.71 -21.75 4.17
N ARG A 60 26.66 -21.79 5.00
CA ARG A 60 26.53 -22.80 6.06
C ARG A 60 26.32 -24.18 5.49
N THR A 61 25.42 -24.33 4.52
CA THR A 61 25.14 -25.62 3.87
C THR A 61 26.40 -26.23 3.27
N VAL A 62 27.19 -25.43 2.53
CA VAL A 62 28.43 -25.91 1.91
C VAL A 62 29.52 -26.18 2.95
N ARG A 63 29.80 -25.23 3.86
CA ARG A 63 30.89 -25.37 4.85
C ARG A 63 30.68 -26.55 5.79
N MET A 64 29.44 -26.78 6.19
CA MET A 64 29.08 -27.86 7.12
C MET A 64 28.63 -29.14 6.41
N LYS A 65 28.65 -29.19 5.07
CA LYS A 65 28.19 -30.32 4.26
C LYS A 65 26.81 -30.83 4.69
N LEU A 66 25.86 -29.90 4.85
CA LEU A 66 24.51 -30.25 5.28
C LEU A 66 23.72 -30.88 4.14
N GLU A 67 23.16 -32.06 4.39
CA GLU A 67 22.24 -32.73 3.49
C GLU A 67 20.81 -32.50 3.99
N TYR A 68 19.91 -32.12 3.07
CA TYR A 68 18.51 -31.88 3.38
C TYR A 68 17.65 -32.98 2.76
N GLU A 69 16.63 -33.41 3.50
CA GLU A 69 15.65 -34.38 3.01
C GLU A 69 15.02 -33.90 1.70
N ARG A 70 14.96 -34.80 0.71
CA ARG A 70 14.47 -34.48 -0.63
C ARG A 70 13.00 -34.08 -0.57
N CYS A 71 12.70 -32.93 -1.17
CA CYS A 71 11.32 -32.47 -1.33
C CYS A 71 10.89 -32.58 -2.79
N GLU A 72 9.76 -33.26 -3.03
CA GLU A 72 9.18 -33.45 -4.37
C GLU A 72 8.23 -32.31 -4.78
N ARG A 73 7.85 -31.44 -3.84
CA ARG A 73 6.82 -30.41 -4.04
C ARG A 73 7.31 -29.17 -4.79
N SER A 74 8.57 -29.14 -5.24
CA SER A 74 9.21 -28.01 -5.93
C SER A 74 8.87 -26.65 -5.32
N CYS A 75 9.08 -26.50 -4.00
CA CYS A 75 8.59 -25.36 -3.24
C CYS A 75 9.11 -24.01 -3.77
N LYS A 76 8.20 -23.07 -3.98
CA LYS A 76 8.55 -21.70 -4.36
C LYS A 76 9.19 -20.93 -3.20
N ILE A 77 10.36 -20.35 -3.46
CA ILE A 77 11.18 -19.64 -2.47
C ILE A 77 11.00 -18.13 -2.61
N GLN A 78 10.40 -17.51 -1.60
CA GLN A 78 10.14 -16.08 -1.43
C GLN A 78 10.60 -15.60 -0.06
N LYS A 79 10.77 -14.28 0.14
CA LYS A 79 11.27 -13.68 1.39
C LYS A 79 10.55 -14.19 2.65
N LYS A 80 9.22 -14.35 2.59
CA LYS A 80 8.36 -14.78 3.70
C LYS A 80 8.49 -16.28 4.05
N ASN A 81 8.73 -17.13 3.05
CA ASN A 81 8.68 -18.60 3.20
C ASN A 81 10.03 -19.29 2.96
N ARG A 82 11.11 -18.54 2.69
CA ARG A 82 12.45 -19.09 2.40
C ARG A 82 13.03 -20.00 3.48
N ASN A 83 12.47 -20.00 4.69
CA ASN A 83 12.90 -20.90 5.78
C ASN A 83 12.02 -22.15 5.93
N LYS A 84 10.99 -22.35 5.09
CA LYS A 84 10.04 -23.47 5.21
C LYS A 84 10.56 -24.78 4.64
N CYS A 85 11.31 -24.75 3.54
CA CYS A 85 11.91 -25.93 2.92
C CYS A 85 13.37 -25.65 2.59
N GLN A 86 14.28 -26.25 3.36
CA GLN A 86 15.73 -26.06 3.20
C GLN A 86 16.23 -26.71 1.91
N TYR A 87 15.71 -27.89 1.56
CA TYR A 87 16.04 -28.59 0.32
C TYR A 87 15.75 -27.72 -0.91
N CYS A 88 14.50 -27.29 -1.13
CA CYS A 88 14.14 -26.50 -2.31
C CYS A 88 14.87 -25.14 -2.33
N ARG A 89 15.15 -24.54 -1.17
CA ARG A 89 15.96 -23.32 -1.10
C ARG A 89 17.38 -23.56 -1.58
N PHE A 90 18.02 -24.63 -1.12
CA PHE A 90 19.39 -24.96 -1.50
C PHE A 90 19.48 -25.37 -2.97
N GLN A 91 18.53 -26.18 -3.45
CA GLN A 91 18.42 -26.52 -4.88
C GLN A 91 18.25 -25.27 -5.74
N LYS A 92 17.44 -24.30 -5.32
CA LYS A 92 17.31 -23.02 -6.03
C LYS A 92 18.60 -22.18 -6.01
N CYS A 93 19.36 -22.20 -4.92
CA CYS A 93 20.69 -21.57 -4.89
C CYS A 93 21.61 -22.19 -5.96
N LEU A 94 21.68 -23.53 -6.02
CA LEU A 94 22.50 -24.25 -7.00
C LEU A 94 22.04 -24.02 -8.44
N SER A 95 20.74 -24.09 -8.70
CA SER A 95 20.18 -23.91 -10.05
C SER A 95 20.41 -22.51 -10.62
N LEU A 96 20.54 -21.51 -9.74
CA LEU A 96 20.87 -20.14 -10.13
C LEU A 96 22.38 -19.91 -10.29
N GLY A 97 23.21 -20.93 -10.07
CA GLY A 97 24.66 -20.86 -10.23
C GLY A 97 25.43 -20.44 -8.98
N MET A 98 24.83 -20.51 -7.78
CA MET A 98 25.61 -20.26 -6.56
C MET A 98 26.67 -21.36 -6.39
N SER A 99 27.94 -20.97 -6.36
CA SER A 99 29.07 -21.91 -6.25
C SER A 99 30.13 -21.40 -5.26
N HIS A 100 30.72 -22.33 -4.51
CA HIS A 100 31.87 -22.03 -3.65
C HIS A 100 33.09 -21.59 -4.47
N ASP A 101 33.26 -22.11 -5.68
CA ASP A 101 34.43 -21.80 -6.51
C ASP A 101 34.34 -20.40 -7.15
N ALA A 102 33.13 -19.84 -7.23
CA ALA A 102 32.87 -18.48 -7.71
C ALA A 102 33.37 -17.38 -6.75
N ILE A 103 33.85 -17.73 -5.55
CA ILE A 103 34.43 -16.78 -4.57
C ILE A 103 35.70 -16.11 -5.11
N ARG A 104 36.44 -16.76 -6.03
CA ARG A 104 37.70 -16.24 -6.59
C ARG A 104 37.51 -14.97 -7.43
N TYR A 105 36.29 -14.70 -7.88
CA TYR A 105 35.95 -13.53 -8.70
C TYR A 105 35.34 -12.40 -7.86
N GLY A 106 35.91 -12.10 -6.70
CA GLY A 106 35.37 -11.20 -5.66
C GLY A 106 34.90 -9.78 -6.07
N ARG A 107 34.94 -9.44 -7.36
CA ARG A 107 34.26 -8.29 -7.98
C ARG A 107 33.66 -8.77 -9.31
N MET A 108 32.40 -8.41 -9.56
CA MET A 108 31.72 -8.68 -10.84
C MET A 108 32.59 -8.19 -12.00
N PRO A 109 32.95 -9.04 -12.99
CA PRO A 109 33.70 -8.62 -14.16
C PRO A 109 33.04 -7.41 -14.84
N GLU A 110 33.83 -6.44 -15.28
CA GLU A 110 33.30 -5.18 -15.83
C GLU A 110 32.39 -5.42 -17.05
N ALA A 111 32.65 -6.49 -17.81
CA ALA A 111 31.81 -6.95 -18.90
C ALA A 111 30.43 -7.45 -18.43
N GLU A 112 30.36 -8.14 -17.29
CA GLU A 112 29.09 -8.57 -16.67
C GLU A 112 28.35 -7.38 -16.07
N ARG A 113 29.07 -6.42 -15.47
CA ARG A 113 28.49 -5.15 -15.00
C ARG A 113 27.89 -4.36 -16.16
N LYS A 114 28.61 -4.26 -17.29
CA LYS A 114 28.11 -3.62 -18.52
C LYS A 114 26.93 -4.39 -19.11
N LYS A 115 26.93 -5.73 -19.10
CA LYS A 115 25.77 -6.55 -19.50
C LYS A 115 24.57 -6.39 -18.55
N LEU A 116 24.79 -6.21 -17.25
CA LEU A 116 23.71 -5.96 -16.28
C LEU A 116 23.11 -4.58 -16.50
N VAL A 117 23.94 -3.54 -16.66
CA VAL A 117 23.49 -2.18 -16.99
C VAL A 117 22.79 -2.17 -18.35
N ALA A 118 23.36 -2.81 -19.37
CA ALA A 118 22.73 -2.95 -20.68
C ALA A 118 21.47 -3.80 -20.63
N GLY A 119 21.39 -4.80 -19.75
CA GLY A 119 20.22 -5.63 -19.52
C GLY A 119 19.09 -4.85 -18.85
N LEU A 120 19.39 -4.01 -17.86
CA LEU A 120 18.43 -3.10 -17.22
C LEU A 120 17.93 -2.04 -18.22
N LEU A 121 18.84 -1.47 -19.02
CA LEU A 121 18.50 -0.54 -20.11
C LEU A 121 17.73 -1.26 -21.24
N ALA A 122 18.02 -2.53 -21.52
CA ALA A 122 17.32 -3.34 -22.51
C ALA A 122 15.98 -3.88 -22.00
N GLU A 123 15.78 -4.04 -20.69
CA GLU A 123 14.48 -4.34 -20.07
C GLU A 123 13.58 -3.09 -20.10
N GLU A 124 14.18 -1.90 -20.03
CA GLU A 124 13.54 -0.63 -20.41
C GLU A 124 13.16 -0.58 -21.91
N LEU A 125 13.96 -1.16 -22.80
CA LEU A 125 13.74 -1.15 -24.26
C LEU A 125 12.94 -2.34 -24.84
N ASN A 126 12.78 -3.45 -24.13
CA ASN A 126 12.03 -4.64 -24.59
C ASN A 126 10.57 -4.68 -24.09
N LEU A 127 10.17 -3.69 -23.26
CA LEU A 127 8.79 -3.52 -22.80
C LEU A 127 7.99 -2.49 -23.61
N THR A 128 8.57 -1.97 -24.69
CA THR A 128 7.91 -1.11 -25.69
C THR A 128 6.99 -1.93 -26.60
N LYS A 129 5.86 -2.37 -26.04
CA LYS A 129 4.61 -2.19 -26.78
C LYS A 129 4.34 -0.68 -26.79
N PRO A 130 3.86 -0.09 -27.90
CA PRO A 130 3.66 1.37 -28.00
C PRO A 130 2.75 1.97 -26.92
N GLY A 131 1.99 1.17 -26.14
CA GLY A 131 1.23 1.62 -24.97
C GLY A 131 1.72 1.09 -23.59
N GLY A 132 2.73 0.22 -23.55
CA GLY A 132 3.19 -0.41 -22.29
C GLY A 132 4.09 0.47 -21.42
N SER A 133 4.83 1.41 -22.03
CA SER A 133 5.62 2.43 -21.32
C SER A 133 4.74 3.41 -20.56
N ASP A 134 3.61 3.77 -21.15
CA ASP A 134 2.74 4.83 -20.67
C ASP A 134 1.93 4.33 -19.47
N LEU A 135 1.43 3.09 -19.52
CA LEU A 135 0.72 2.44 -18.40
C LEU A 135 1.62 2.26 -17.17
N LYS A 136 2.90 1.94 -17.35
CA LYS A 136 3.86 1.86 -16.23
C LYS A 136 4.17 3.22 -15.62
N THR A 137 4.28 4.24 -16.46
CA THR A 137 4.48 5.61 -16.01
C THR A 137 3.27 6.09 -15.22
N LEU A 138 2.06 5.82 -15.71
CA LEU A 138 0.80 6.07 -15.01
C LEU A 138 0.76 5.35 -13.66
N ALA A 139 1.06 4.05 -13.61
CA ALA A 139 1.13 3.29 -12.37
C ALA A 139 2.09 3.91 -11.34
N LYS A 140 3.28 4.34 -11.80
CA LYS A 140 4.27 4.99 -10.95
C LYS A 140 3.80 6.36 -10.44
N GLN A 141 3.16 7.16 -11.29
CA GLN A 141 2.59 8.46 -10.91
C GLN A 141 1.51 8.30 -9.84
N VAL A 142 0.55 7.40 -10.06
CA VAL A 142 -0.55 7.12 -9.13
C VAL A 142 -0.01 6.59 -7.80
N ASN A 143 0.94 5.65 -7.81
CA ASN A 143 1.58 5.16 -6.60
C ASN A 143 2.32 6.28 -5.84
N THR A 144 3.06 7.13 -6.54
CA THR A 144 3.76 8.27 -5.92
C THR A 144 2.76 9.25 -5.27
N ALA A 145 1.66 9.54 -5.96
CA ALA A 145 0.58 10.36 -5.42
C ALA A 145 -0.05 9.73 -4.17
N TYR A 146 -0.31 8.43 -4.18
CA TYR A 146 -0.88 7.69 -3.04
C TYR A 146 0.03 7.77 -1.81
N LEU A 147 1.33 7.47 -1.99
CA LEU A 147 2.31 7.49 -0.91
C LEU A 147 2.56 8.90 -0.35
N LYS A 148 2.39 9.94 -1.18
CA LYS A 148 2.55 11.34 -0.77
C LYS A 148 1.36 11.84 0.04
N ASN A 149 0.15 11.48 -0.34
CA ASN A 149 -1.08 12.05 0.23
C ASN A 149 -1.64 11.26 1.41
N LEU A 150 -1.36 9.96 1.52
CA LEU A 150 -1.87 9.14 2.61
C LEU A 150 -0.85 8.96 3.73
N SER A 151 -1.26 9.32 4.95
CA SER A 151 -0.39 9.26 6.13
C SER A 151 -0.05 7.82 6.57
N MET A 152 -1.01 6.89 6.42
CA MET A 152 -0.91 5.49 6.82
C MET A 152 -0.97 4.51 5.64
N THR A 153 0.20 4.21 5.09
CA THR A 153 0.37 3.19 4.05
C THR A 153 0.35 1.77 4.62
N LYS A 154 0.05 0.77 3.78
CA LYS A 154 0.08 -0.65 4.17
C LYS A 154 1.46 -1.05 4.63
N LYS A 155 2.53 -0.63 3.95
CA LYS A 155 3.89 -0.89 4.39
C LYS A 155 4.15 -0.35 5.80
N ARG A 156 3.72 0.88 6.10
CA ARG A 156 3.87 1.49 7.43
C ARG A 156 3.07 0.71 8.48
N ALA A 157 1.80 0.43 8.20
CA ALA A 157 0.92 -0.34 9.10
C ALA A 157 1.48 -1.74 9.39
N ARG A 158 1.96 -2.46 8.36
CA ARG A 158 2.57 -3.78 8.51
C ARG A 158 3.84 -3.76 9.34
N ASN A 159 4.67 -2.73 9.23
CA ASN A 159 5.86 -2.59 10.08
C ASN A 159 5.48 -2.44 11.56
N ILE A 160 4.42 -1.69 11.86
CA ILE A 160 3.89 -1.53 13.22
C ILE A 160 3.30 -2.86 13.72
N LEU A 161 2.38 -3.47 12.96
CA LEU A 161 1.70 -4.71 13.33
C LEU A 161 2.64 -5.92 13.48
N THR A 162 3.82 -5.90 12.85
CA THR A 162 4.83 -6.97 12.95
C THR A 162 5.98 -6.64 13.90
N GLY A 163 5.93 -5.51 14.60
CA GLY A 163 6.96 -5.11 15.57
C GLY A 163 8.32 -4.79 14.94
N LYS A 164 8.36 -4.43 13.65
CA LYS A 164 9.59 -4.14 12.90
C LYS A 164 9.96 -2.65 12.88
N THR A 165 9.14 -1.79 13.48
CA THR A 165 9.39 -0.36 13.58
C THR A 165 10.34 -0.04 14.73
N SER A 166 11.17 1.00 14.59
CA SER A 166 12.01 1.54 15.67
C SER A 166 11.25 2.47 16.62
N SER A 167 9.97 2.76 16.33
CA SER A 167 9.10 3.56 17.19
C SER A 167 8.55 2.76 18.37
N THR A 168 8.08 3.47 19.41
CA THR A 168 7.31 2.89 20.51
C THR A 168 6.12 2.08 19.98
N ALA A 169 5.85 0.94 20.62
CA ALA A 169 4.70 0.10 20.30
C ALA A 169 3.39 0.90 20.45
N PRO A 170 2.36 0.62 19.62
CA PRO A 170 1.08 1.30 19.74
C PRO A 170 0.44 1.04 21.11
N PHE A 171 -0.18 2.06 21.69
CA PHE A 171 -0.95 1.92 22.91
C PHE A 171 -2.23 1.10 22.64
N VAL A 172 -2.44 0.03 23.40
CA VAL A 172 -3.54 -0.91 23.17
C VAL A 172 -4.79 -0.47 23.94
N ILE A 173 -5.91 -0.34 23.21
CA ILE A 173 -7.23 0.01 23.75
C ILE A 173 -8.11 -1.25 23.71
N TYR A 174 -8.40 -1.79 24.89
CA TYR A 174 -9.15 -3.05 25.05
C TYR A 174 -10.32 -2.96 26.03
N ASP A 175 -10.47 -1.83 26.70
CA ASP A 175 -11.56 -1.54 27.63
C ASP A 175 -11.78 -0.02 27.73
N VAL A 176 -12.71 0.35 28.61
CA VAL A 176 -13.09 1.75 28.87
C VAL A 176 -11.93 2.54 29.49
N ASP A 177 -11.19 1.94 30.41
CA ASP A 177 -10.12 2.61 31.14
C ASP A 177 -8.95 2.95 30.21
N THR A 178 -8.58 2.01 29.34
CA THR A 178 -7.56 2.22 28.31
C THR A 178 -8.03 3.20 27.24
N LEU A 179 -9.31 3.21 26.88
CA LEU A 179 -9.86 4.24 26.00
C LEU A 179 -9.67 5.65 26.61
N TRP A 180 -10.02 5.86 27.87
CA TRP A 180 -9.85 7.18 28.51
C TRP A 180 -8.38 7.59 28.67
N LYS A 181 -7.48 6.63 28.91
CA LYS A 181 -6.02 6.90 28.88
C LYS A 181 -5.54 7.29 27.49
N ALA A 182 -6.08 6.67 26.44
CA ALA A 182 -5.76 7.05 25.06
C ALA A 182 -6.22 8.49 24.75
N GLU A 183 -7.36 8.90 25.30
CA GLU A 183 -7.93 10.25 25.19
C GLU A 183 -7.15 11.31 25.99
N SER A 184 -6.44 10.92 27.05
CA SER A 184 -5.70 11.85 27.91
C SER A 184 -4.36 12.31 27.32
N GLY A 185 -4.18 12.26 25.99
CA GLY A 185 -2.96 12.67 25.31
C GLY A 185 -2.03 11.53 24.88
N LEU A 186 -2.27 10.28 25.30
CA LEU A 186 -1.37 9.15 24.96
C LEU A 186 -1.46 8.77 23.48
N VAL A 187 -2.67 8.79 22.91
CA VAL A 187 -2.91 8.45 21.50
C VAL A 187 -3.32 9.68 20.72
N TRP A 188 -4.32 10.41 21.24
CA TRP A 188 -4.84 11.62 20.61
C TRP A 188 -4.35 12.86 21.36
N SER A 189 -3.67 13.77 20.67
CA SER A 189 -3.00 14.92 21.29
C SER A 189 -3.94 16.05 21.71
N GLN A 190 -5.18 16.08 21.21
CA GLN A 190 -6.18 17.10 21.55
C GLN A 190 -7.57 16.46 21.61
N LEU A 191 -8.33 16.77 22.67
CA LEU A 191 -9.79 16.61 22.59
C LEU A 191 -10.28 17.59 21.53
N VAL A 192 -10.80 17.07 20.42
CA VAL A 192 -11.38 17.89 19.35
C VAL A 192 -12.45 18.82 19.97
N PRO A 193 -12.44 20.14 19.69
CA PRO A 193 -13.47 21.05 20.19
C PRO A 193 -14.86 20.54 19.81
N GLY A 194 -15.74 20.36 20.80
CA GLY A 194 -17.07 19.78 20.59
C GLY A 194 -17.13 18.25 20.62
N ALA A 195 -16.07 17.56 21.07
CA ALA A 195 -16.15 16.15 21.42
C ALA A 195 -17.25 15.94 22.47
N PRO A 196 -18.25 15.08 22.22
CA PRO A 196 -19.35 14.94 23.12
C PRO A 196 -18.85 14.21 24.38
N LEU A 197 -18.84 14.90 25.54
CA LEU A 197 -18.59 14.27 26.85
C LEU A 197 -19.79 13.38 27.20
N THR A 198 -19.91 12.26 26.51
CA THR A 198 -21.03 11.33 26.61
C THR A 198 -20.70 10.27 27.65
N LYS A 199 -21.70 9.89 28.44
CA LYS A 199 -21.60 8.70 29.31
C LYS A 199 -21.61 7.41 28.48
N GLU A 200 -22.12 7.48 27.25
CA GLU A 200 -22.25 6.34 26.35
C GLU A 200 -20.98 6.17 25.50
N ILE A 201 -20.25 5.09 25.78
CA ILE A 201 -18.91 4.84 25.20
C ILE A 201 -18.98 4.55 23.70
N GLY A 202 -20.06 3.93 23.22
CA GLY A 202 -20.28 3.66 21.81
C GLY A 202 -20.43 4.94 20.99
N VAL A 203 -21.12 5.96 21.50
CA VAL A 203 -21.24 7.30 20.91
C VAL A 203 -19.87 7.93 20.77
N HIS A 204 -19.04 7.85 21.81
CA HIS A 204 -17.68 8.40 21.80
C HIS A 204 -16.78 7.67 20.78
N VAL A 205 -16.79 6.33 20.76
CA VAL A 205 -16.04 5.53 19.78
C VAL A 205 -16.52 5.82 18.36
N PHE A 206 -17.83 5.96 18.15
CA PHE A 206 -18.41 6.31 16.87
C PHE A 206 -17.98 7.71 16.43
N TYR A 207 -17.97 8.69 17.34
CA TYR A 207 -17.45 10.03 17.08
C TYR A 207 -15.97 10.01 16.66
N ARG A 208 -15.12 9.24 17.37
CA ARG A 208 -13.71 9.07 16.99
C ARG A 208 -13.54 8.45 15.61
N CYS A 209 -14.36 7.46 15.28
CA CYS A 209 -14.40 6.88 13.93
C CYS A 209 -14.73 7.96 12.89
N GLN A 210 -15.73 8.80 13.13
CA GLN A 210 -16.08 9.89 12.22
C GLN A 210 -14.94 10.89 12.02
N CYS A 211 -14.23 11.28 13.09
CA CYS A 211 -13.06 12.16 12.96
C CYS A 211 -12.01 11.57 12.02
N THR A 212 -11.66 10.30 12.21
CA THR A 212 -10.71 9.60 11.34
C THR A 212 -11.24 9.50 9.91
N THR A 213 -12.52 9.17 9.70
CA THR A 213 -13.13 9.15 8.36
C THR A 213 -13.02 10.51 7.67
N VAL A 214 -13.27 11.62 8.36
CA VAL A 214 -13.15 12.98 7.79
C VAL A 214 -11.73 13.30 7.37
N GLU A 215 -10.74 12.93 8.19
CA GLU A 215 -9.33 13.08 7.83
C GLU A 215 -8.99 12.27 6.57
N THR A 216 -9.41 11.00 6.51
CA THR A 216 -9.17 10.15 5.34
C THR A 216 -9.90 10.64 4.08
N VAL A 217 -11.11 11.21 4.20
CA VAL A 217 -11.80 11.83 3.07
C VAL A 217 -10.99 13.00 2.50
N ARG A 218 -10.39 13.83 3.36
CA ARG A 218 -9.52 14.93 2.93
C ARG A 218 -8.27 14.41 2.23
N GLU A 219 -7.59 13.42 2.81
CA GLU A 219 -6.42 12.78 2.20
C GLU A 219 -6.75 12.16 0.82
N LEU A 220 -7.89 11.46 0.72
CA LEU A 220 -8.38 10.88 -0.54
C LEU A 220 -8.75 11.94 -1.59
N THR A 221 -9.24 13.09 -1.15
CA THR A 221 -9.56 14.21 -2.05
C THR A 221 -8.28 14.78 -2.67
N GLU A 222 -7.23 14.97 -1.86
CA GLU A 222 -5.92 15.40 -2.37
C GLU A 222 -5.25 14.34 -3.24
N PHE A 223 -5.40 13.06 -2.90
CA PHE A 223 -4.99 11.96 -3.77
C PHE A 223 -5.71 11.98 -5.12
N ALA A 224 -7.04 12.14 -5.13
CA ALA A 224 -7.85 12.15 -6.34
C ALA A 224 -7.42 13.24 -7.32
N LYS A 225 -7.16 14.45 -6.82
CA LYS A 225 -6.62 15.57 -7.62
C LYS A 225 -5.28 15.28 -8.28
N CYS A 226 -4.51 14.33 -7.73
CA CYS A 226 -3.22 13.92 -8.28
C CYS A 226 -3.33 12.76 -9.29
N ILE A 227 -4.52 12.17 -9.49
CA ILE A 227 -4.73 11.14 -10.51
C ILE A 227 -4.77 11.83 -11.89
N PRO A 228 -3.94 11.40 -12.86
CA PRO A 228 -3.95 11.99 -14.20
C PRO A 228 -5.34 11.99 -14.84
N GLY A 229 -5.79 13.14 -15.32
CA GLY A 229 -7.11 13.35 -15.93
C GLY A 229 -8.24 13.69 -14.96
N PHE A 230 -8.08 13.53 -13.64
CA PHE A 230 -9.19 13.78 -12.69
C PHE A 230 -9.60 15.25 -12.62
N VAL A 231 -8.63 16.17 -12.57
CA VAL A 231 -8.89 17.62 -12.49
C VAL A 231 -9.45 18.20 -13.78
N ASP A 232 -9.31 17.46 -14.90
CA ASP A 232 -9.82 17.82 -16.23
C ASP A 232 -11.30 17.41 -16.42
N LEU A 233 -11.85 16.63 -15.48
CA LEU A 233 -13.28 16.32 -15.43
C LEU A 233 -14.09 17.54 -15.00
N PHE A 234 -15.38 17.55 -15.31
CA PHE A 234 -16.28 18.57 -14.78
C PHE A 234 -16.27 18.58 -13.24
N LEU A 235 -16.29 19.76 -12.63
CA LEU A 235 -16.27 19.90 -11.17
C LEU A 235 -17.41 19.13 -10.49
N ASN A 236 -18.61 19.13 -11.09
CA ASN A 236 -19.75 18.35 -10.58
C ASN A 236 -19.49 16.84 -10.64
N ASP A 237 -18.82 16.37 -11.68
CA ASP A 237 -18.44 14.96 -11.82
C ASP A 237 -17.36 14.61 -10.79
N GLN A 238 -16.36 15.46 -10.58
CA GLN A 238 -15.34 15.26 -9.52
C GLN A 238 -15.98 15.12 -8.13
N VAL A 239 -16.94 16.00 -7.80
CA VAL A 239 -17.69 15.95 -6.53
C VAL A 239 -18.51 14.67 -6.43
N THR A 240 -19.20 14.28 -7.51
CA THR A 240 -20.03 13.06 -7.57
C THR A 240 -19.18 11.80 -7.39
N LEU A 241 -18.04 11.71 -8.09
CA LEU A 241 -17.10 10.61 -7.99
C LEU A 241 -16.55 10.45 -6.57
N LEU A 242 -16.19 11.56 -5.91
CA LEU A 242 -15.77 11.53 -4.52
C LEU A 242 -16.92 11.14 -3.58
N LYS A 243 -18.11 11.71 -3.76
CA LYS A 243 -19.29 11.42 -2.92
C LYS A 243 -19.57 9.92 -2.85
N TYR A 244 -19.58 9.22 -3.99
CA TYR A 244 -19.86 7.78 -4.02
C TYR A 244 -18.61 6.89 -3.87
N GLY A 245 -17.41 7.38 -4.20
CA GLY A 245 -16.18 6.60 -4.19
C GLY A 245 -15.45 6.57 -2.84
N VAL A 246 -15.58 7.60 -2.00
CA VAL A 246 -14.72 7.73 -0.79
C VAL A 246 -14.91 6.61 0.22
N HIS A 247 -16.15 6.15 0.47
CA HIS A 247 -16.37 5.06 1.44
C HIS A 247 -15.85 3.71 0.92
N GLU A 248 -16.01 3.43 -0.37
CA GLU A 248 -15.42 2.24 -1.00
C GLU A 248 -13.89 2.29 -0.93
N ALA A 249 -13.29 3.45 -1.22
CA ALA A 249 -11.84 3.65 -1.11
C ALA A 249 -11.35 3.48 0.34
N ILE A 250 -12.05 4.06 1.32
CA ILE A 250 -11.72 3.89 2.75
C ILE A 250 -11.78 2.40 3.13
N PHE A 251 -12.83 1.68 2.73
CA PHE A 251 -12.96 0.26 3.06
C PHE A 251 -11.99 -0.64 2.28
N ALA A 252 -11.49 -0.22 1.12
CA ALA A 252 -10.39 -0.91 0.43
C ALA A 252 -9.04 -0.71 1.16
N MET A 253 -8.82 0.46 1.78
CA MET A 253 -7.58 0.76 2.51
C MET A 253 -7.57 0.23 3.94
N LEU A 254 -8.74 0.22 4.61
CA LEU A 254 -8.90 -0.17 6.02
C LEU A 254 -8.30 -1.54 6.37
N PRO A 255 -8.39 -2.60 5.53
CA PRO A 255 -7.74 -3.88 5.79
C PRO A 255 -6.23 -3.79 6.05
N SER A 256 -5.56 -2.79 5.49
CA SER A 256 -4.13 -2.55 5.71
C SER A 256 -3.80 -2.20 7.15
N LEU A 257 -4.77 -1.65 7.88
CA LEU A 257 -4.67 -1.25 9.28
C LEU A 257 -5.15 -2.33 10.25
N MET A 258 -5.69 -3.44 9.74
CA MET A 258 -6.35 -4.48 10.53
C MET A 258 -5.54 -5.78 10.58
N ASN A 259 -5.69 -6.49 11.68
CA ASN A 259 -5.39 -7.92 11.78
C ASN A 259 -6.60 -8.65 12.38
N LYS A 260 -6.43 -9.93 12.71
CA LYS A 260 -7.52 -10.73 13.31
C LYS A 260 -7.98 -10.20 14.68
N ASP A 261 -7.10 -9.51 15.40
CA ASP A 261 -7.23 -9.12 16.81
C ASP A 261 -7.66 -7.65 16.98
N GLY A 262 -7.56 -6.81 15.95
CA GLY A 262 -7.89 -5.39 16.06
C GLY A 262 -7.46 -4.50 14.90
N LEU A 263 -7.50 -3.19 15.15
CA LEU A 263 -7.34 -2.11 14.17
C LEU A 263 -6.35 -1.06 14.70
N LEU A 264 -5.40 -0.64 13.85
CA LEU A 264 -4.57 0.54 14.12
C LEU A 264 -5.36 1.84 13.96
N VAL A 265 -5.16 2.77 14.89
CA VAL A 265 -5.77 4.11 14.89
C VAL A 265 -4.72 5.19 15.11
N ALA A 266 -5.09 6.45 14.89
CA ALA A 266 -4.26 7.63 15.16
C ALA A 266 -2.85 7.54 14.55
N ASN A 267 -2.77 7.23 13.26
CA ASN A 267 -1.51 7.07 12.53
C ASN A 267 -0.56 6.03 13.12
N GLY A 268 -1.15 4.96 13.68
CA GLY A 268 -0.42 3.83 14.25
C GLY A 268 0.06 4.06 15.69
N LYS A 269 -0.39 5.12 16.36
CA LYS A 269 -0.10 5.36 17.78
C LYS A 269 -0.98 4.51 18.71
N GLY A 270 -2.18 4.12 18.26
CA GLY A 270 -3.11 3.29 19.02
C GLY A 270 -3.45 1.99 18.29
N PHE A 271 -3.83 0.97 19.04
CA PHE A 271 -4.38 -0.28 18.53
C PHE A 271 -5.64 -0.63 19.30
N VAL A 272 -6.81 -0.57 18.65
CA VAL A 272 -8.10 -0.91 19.25
C VAL A 272 -8.37 -2.37 19.01
N THR A 273 -8.63 -3.12 20.08
CA THR A 273 -8.92 -4.55 19.95
C THR A 273 -10.32 -4.78 19.36
N ARG A 274 -10.45 -5.85 18.57
CA ARG A 274 -11.73 -6.28 18.00
C ARG A 274 -12.71 -6.67 19.11
N GLU A 275 -12.22 -7.28 20.19
CA GLU A 275 -13.06 -7.69 21.31
C GLU A 275 -13.68 -6.49 22.02
N PHE A 276 -12.91 -5.42 22.26
CA PHE A 276 -13.45 -4.18 22.81
C PHE A 276 -14.55 -3.60 21.92
N LEU A 277 -14.33 -3.54 20.60
CA LEU A 277 -15.34 -3.06 19.66
C LEU A 277 -16.62 -3.90 19.69
N ARG A 278 -16.49 -5.22 19.86
CA ARG A 278 -17.63 -6.13 20.02
C ARG A 278 -18.36 -5.98 21.35
N SER A 279 -17.67 -5.56 22.41
CA SER A 279 -18.27 -5.34 23.74
C SER A 279 -19.12 -4.07 23.84
N LEU A 280 -19.07 -3.18 22.83
CA LEU A 280 -19.91 -1.98 22.81
C LEU A 280 -21.40 -2.35 22.80
N ARG A 281 -22.25 -1.44 23.28
CA ARG A 281 -23.69 -1.63 23.22
C ARG A 281 -24.18 -1.58 21.78
N LYS A 282 -25.23 -2.33 21.45
CA LYS A 282 -25.95 -2.15 20.18
C LYS A 282 -26.54 -0.74 20.06
N PRO A 283 -26.51 -0.13 18.87
CA PRO A 283 -26.06 -0.71 17.59
C PRO A 283 -24.54 -0.59 17.30
N PHE A 284 -23.74 0.02 18.18
CA PHE A 284 -22.32 0.33 17.91
C PHE A 284 -21.44 -0.91 17.70
N SER A 285 -21.68 -2.00 18.42
CA SER A 285 -20.92 -3.25 18.25
C SER A 285 -21.05 -3.87 16.86
N GLU A 286 -22.11 -3.54 16.12
CA GLU A 286 -22.41 -4.12 14.81
C GLU A 286 -21.65 -3.42 13.68
N ILE A 287 -21.09 -2.21 13.92
CA ILE A 287 -20.56 -1.37 12.84
C ILE A 287 -19.26 -1.89 12.24
N MET A 288 -18.35 -2.44 13.05
CA MET A 288 -17.00 -2.82 12.62
C MET A 288 -16.88 -4.27 12.16
N GLU A 289 -17.79 -5.16 12.60
CA GLU A 289 -17.67 -6.60 12.35
C GLU A 289 -17.65 -6.95 10.85
N PRO A 290 -18.54 -6.40 9.99
CA PRO A 290 -18.48 -6.64 8.55
C PRO A 290 -17.16 -6.20 7.91
N LYS A 291 -16.51 -5.16 8.47
CA LYS A 291 -15.23 -4.62 7.96
C LYS A 291 -14.08 -5.55 8.34
N PHE A 292 -14.10 -6.15 9.53
CA PHE A 292 -13.15 -7.20 9.90
C PHE A 292 -13.29 -8.43 9.00
N GLU A 293 -14.51 -8.88 8.73
CA GLU A 293 -14.76 -10.03 7.83
C GLU A 293 -14.27 -9.77 6.41
N PHE A 294 -14.57 -8.58 5.87
CA PHE A 294 -14.04 -8.12 4.59
C PHE A 294 -12.51 -8.09 4.61
N ALA A 295 -11.90 -7.53 5.66
CA ALA A 295 -10.45 -7.39 5.78
C ALA A 295 -9.71 -8.73 5.78
N VAL A 296 -10.26 -9.78 6.39
CA VAL A 296 -9.66 -11.14 6.33
C VAL A 296 -9.60 -11.62 4.88
N LYS A 297 -10.70 -11.52 4.13
CA LYS A 297 -10.77 -11.96 2.73
C LYS A 297 -9.90 -11.08 1.82
N PHE A 298 -9.89 -9.77 2.04
CA PHE A 298 -9.15 -8.81 1.23
C PHE A 298 -7.64 -8.91 1.46
N ASN A 299 -7.19 -9.08 2.70
CA ASN A 299 -5.76 -9.25 3.01
C ASN A 299 -5.18 -10.57 2.46
N ALA A 300 -6.01 -11.58 2.21
CA ALA A 300 -5.57 -12.82 1.55
C ALA A 300 -5.15 -12.64 0.09
N LEU A 301 -5.50 -11.50 -0.54
CA LEU A 301 -5.02 -11.11 -1.86
C LEU A 301 -3.56 -10.62 -1.83
N GLU A 302 -3.00 -10.38 -0.64
CA GLU A 302 -1.60 -9.99 -0.43
C GLU A 302 -1.11 -8.75 -1.22
N LEU A 303 -2.04 -7.85 -1.57
CA LEU A 303 -1.74 -6.60 -2.28
C LEU A 303 -0.75 -5.72 -1.50
N ASP A 304 0.12 -5.01 -2.19
CA ASP A 304 0.99 -3.98 -1.62
C ASP A 304 0.44 -2.56 -1.86
N ASP A 305 1.19 -1.53 -1.43
CA ASP A 305 0.76 -0.13 -1.60
C ASP A 305 0.60 0.28 -3.06
N SER A 306 1.42 -0.28 -3.97
CA SER A 306 1.36 0.05 -5.39
C SER A 306 0.13 -0.55 -6.08
N ASP A 307 -0.24 -1.77 -5.69
CA ASP A 307 -1.49 -2.39 -6.15
C ASP A 307 -2.72 -1.62 -5.62
N LEU A 308 -2.69 -1.25 -4.33
CA LEU A 308 -3.77 -0.52 -3.69
C LEU A 308 -3.95 0.88 -4.27
N ALA A 309 -2.87 1.58 -4.61
CA ALA A 309 -2.94 2.91 -5.21
C ALA A 309 -3.75 2.91 -6.50
N LEU A 310 -3.48 1.95 -7.39
CA LEU A 310 -4.19 1.77 -8.65
C LEU A 310 -5.64 1.32 -8.42
N PHE A 311 -5.87 0.40 -7.49
CA PHE A 311 -7.22 -0.07 -7.17
C PHE A 311 -8.11 1.04 -6.58
N VAL A 312 -7.57 1.87 -5.68
CA VAL A 312 -8.27 3.02 -5.10
C VAL A 312 -8.55 4.08 -6.18
N ALA A 313 -7.60 4.34 -7.10
CA ALA A 313 -7.85 5.22 -8.23
C ALA A 313 -8.99 4.72 -9.13
N ALA A 314 -9.05 3.41 -9.40
CA ALA A 314 -10.13 2.79 -10.18
C ALA A 314 -11.50 2.88 -9.50
N ILE A 315 -11.55 2.84 -8.15
CA ILE A 315 -12.78 3.02 -7.36
C ILE A 315 -13.30 4.47 -7.44
N ILE A 316 -12.39 5.44 -7.36
CA ILE A 316 -12.72 6.86 -7.44
C ILE A 316 -13.24 7.19 -8.84
N LEU A 317 -12.56 6.73 -9.89
CA LEU A 317 -12.94 6.95 -11.29
C LEU A 317 -14.01 5.96 -11.77
N CYS A 318 -15.11 5.77 -11.07
CA CYS A 318 -16.14 4.81 -11.51
C CYS A 318 -17.22 5.48 -12.37
N GLY A 319 -17.44 5.00 -13.59
CA GLY A 319 -18.43 5.58 -14.53
C GLY A 319 -19.89 5.31 -14.19
N ASP A 320 -20.17 4.37 -13.28
CA ASP A 320 -21.53 3.96 -12.90
C ASP A 320 -22.16 4.82 -11.79
N ARG A 321 -21.54 5.96 -11.43
CA ARG A 321 -22.09 6.83 -10.39
C ARG A 321 -23.31 7.60 -10.92
N PRO A 322 -24.37 7.74 -10.10
CA PRO A 322 -25.56 8.48 -10.52
C PRO A 322 -25.26 9.98 -10.62
N GLY A 323 -25.79 10.64 -11.65
CA GLY A 323 -25.69 12.08 -11.83
C GLY A 323 -24.43 12.58 -12.56
N LEU A 324 -23.60 11.67 -13.08
CA LEU A 324 -22.45 12.05 -13.91
C LEU A 324 -22.89 12.69 -15.24
N MET A 325 -22.24 13.80 -15.60
CA MET A 325 -22.50 14.53 -16.84
C MET A 325 -21.74 13.91 -18.02
N ASN A 326 -20.45 13.57 -17.83
CA ASN A 326 -19.61 13.00 -18.89
C ASN A 326 -19.09 11.60 -18.52
N VAL A 327 -20.01 10.64 -18.49
CA VAL A 327 -19.72 9.22 -18.20
C VAL A 327 -18.58 8.68 -19.06
N LYS A 328 -18.57 8.99 -20.37
CA LYS A 328 -17.56 8.50 -21.31
C LYS A 328 -16.13 8.91 -20.93
N GLN A 329 -15.93 10.17 -20.51
CA GLN A 329 -14.60 10.64 -20.11
C GLN A 329 -14.15 9.96 -18.82
N VAL A 330 -15.06 9.77 -17.86
CA VAL A 330 -14.76 9.04 -16.62
C VAL A 330 -14.38 7.59 -16.91
N GLU A 331 -15.15 6.89 -17.74
CA GLU A 331 -14.89 5.49 -18.14
C GLU A 331 -13.55 5.36 -18.88
N GLN A 332 -13.20 6.30 -19.77
CA GLN A 332 -11.89 6.31 -20.44
C GLN A 332 -10.72 6.46 -19.44
N SER A 333 -10.87 7.32 -18.43
CA SER A 333 -9.90 7.44 -17.35
C SER A 333 -9.83 6.17 -16.51
N GLN A 334 -10.97 5.56 -16.19
CA GLN A 334 -11.05 4.31 -15.45
C GLN A 334 -10.35 3.16 -16.20
N ASP A 335 -10.64 3.01 -17.49
CA ASP A 335 -10.07 1.98 -18.35
C ASP A 335 -8.55 2.07 -18.40
N SER A 336 -8.02 3.29 -18.48
CA SER A 336 -6.56 3.52 -18.46
C SER A 336 -5.94 3.05 -17.14
N ILE A 337 -6.60 3.33 -16.01
CA ILE A 337 -6.16 2.87 -14.69
C ILE A 337 -6.29 1.35 -14.54
N LEU A 338 -7.38 0.75 -15.03
CA LEU A 338 -7.61 -0.69 -14.97
C LEU A 338 -6.61 -1.47 -15.84
N GLN A 339 -6.26 -0.96 -17.01
CA GLN A 339 -5.20 -1.52 -17.85
C GLN A 339 -3.83 -1.42 -17.16
N ALA A 340 -3.54 -0.29 -16.52
CA ALA A 340 -2.31 -0.13 -15.73
C ALA A 340 -2.29 -1.09 -14.52
N LEU A 341 -3.43 -1.27 -13.85
CA LEU A 341 -3.59 -2.20 -12.73
C LEU A 341 -3.37 -3.66 -13.17
N ASP A 342 -3.99 -4.11 -14.25
CA ASP A 342 -3.81 -5.49 -14.74
C ASP A 342 -2.34 -5.76 -15.09
N LEU A 343 -1.71 -4.87 -15.86
CA LEU A 343 -0.29 -4.97 -16.21
C LEU A 343 0.61 -4.99 -14.96
N HIS A 344 0.32 -4.12 -13.98
CA HIS A 344 1.08 -4.02 -12.74
C HIS A 344 0.93 -5.29 -11.88
N LEU A 345 -0.29 -5.82 -11.74
CA LEU A 345 -0.53 -7.06 -10.99
C LEU A 345 0.13 -8.27 -11.64
N GLN A 346 0.11 -8.37 -12.97
CA GLN A 346 0.81 -9.45 -13.69
C GLN A 346 2.33 -9.42 -13.46
N ALA A 347 2.91 -8.21 -13.37
CA ALA A 347 4.33 -8.04 -13.09
C ALA A 347 4.69 -8.31 -11.63
N ASN A 348 3.90 -7.79 -10.68
CA ASN A 348 4.18 -7.84 -9.25
C ASN A 348 3.78 -9.19 -8.61
N HIS A 349 2.79 -9.87 -9.18
CA HIS A 349 2.20 -11.12 -8.68
C HIS A 349 2.16 -12.20 -9.76
N SER A 350 3.30 -12.52 -10.36
CA SER A 350 3.41 -13.44 -11.50
C SER A 350 2.87 -14.87 -11.26
N ASP A 351 2.61 -15.26 -10.01
CA ASP A 351 2.02 -16.55 -9.65
C ASP A 351 0.49 -16.53 -9.50
N SER A 352 -0.11 -15.35 -9.46
CA SER A 352 -1.51 -15.14 -9.14
C SER A 352 -2.28 -14.76 -10.41
N LEU A 353 -2.37 -15.69 -11.36
CA LEU A 353 -2.97 -15.49 -12.69
C LEU A 353 -4.38 -14.88 -12.69
N TYR A 354 -5.16 -15.11 -11.62
CA TYR A 354 -6.54 -14.62 -11.48
C TYR A 354 -6.67 -13.51 -10.43
N LEU A 355 -5.58 -12.81 -10.09
CA LEU A 355 -5.62 -11.75 -9.08
C LEU A 355 -6.45 -10.55 -9.53
N PHE A 356 -6.28 -10.10 -10.78
CA PHE A 356 -7.03 -8.98 -11.34
C PHE A 356 -8.55 -9.21 -11.30
N PRO A 357 -9.13 -10.30 -11.86
CA PRO A 357 -10.57 -10.52 -11.76
C PRO A 357 -11.06 -10.73 -10.32
N LYS A 358 -10.26 -11.37 -9.45
CA LYS A 358 -10.60 -11.48 -8.01
C LYS A 358 -10.66 -10.11 -7.33
N LEU A 359 -9.79 -9.18 -7.72
CA LEU A 359 -9.76 -7.83 -7.18
C LEU A 359 -10.95 -7.00 -7.69
N LEU A 360 -11.31 -7.11 -8.97
CA LEU A 360 -12.52 -6.47 -9.50
C LEU A 360 -13.79 -6.95 -8.79
N GLN A 361 -13.88 -8.25 -8.47
CA GLN A 361 -14.99 -8.78 -7.67
C GLN A 361 -15.12 -8.10 -6.30
N LYS A 362 -14.01 -7.59 -5.72
CA LYS A 362 -14.05 -6.83 -4.47
C LYS A 362 -14.70 -5.47 -4.60
N MET A 363 -14.83 -4.90 -5.79
CA MET A 363 -15.60 -3.66 -5.99
C MET A 363 -17.10 -3.86 -5.71
N ALA A 364 -17.64 -5.05 -6.01
CA ALA A 364 -19.03 -5.38 -5.68
C ALA A 364 -19.20 -5.61 -4.17
N ASP A 365 -18.27 -6.35 -3.54
CA ASP A 365 -18.26 -6.54 -2.08
C ASP A 365 -18.18 -5.18 -1.34
N LEU A 366 -17.41 -4.22 -1.86
CA LEU A 366 -17.29 -2.87 -1.30
C LEU A 366 -18.59 -2.08 -1.39
N ARG A 367 -19.30 -2.12 -2.53
CA ARG A 367 -20.63 -1.49 -2.67
C ARG A 367 -21.60 -2.00 -1.61
N GLN A 368 -21.69 -3.33 -1.46
CA GLN A 368 -22.54 -3.96 -0.45
C GLN A 368 -22.15 -3.50 0.97
N LEU A 369 -20.85 -3.47 1.27
CA LEU A 369 -20.34 -3.05 2.58
C LEU A 369 -20.65 -1.57 2.88
N VAL A 370 -20.63 -0.70 1.86
CA VAL A 370 -21.05 0.71 1.99
C VAL A 370 -22.54 0.83 2.25
N THR A 371 -23.38 0.09 1.53
CA THR A 371 -24.84 0.07 1.76
C THR A 371 -25.18 -0.40 3.18
N GLU A 372 -24.60 -1.50 3.63
CA GLU A 372 -24.79 -2.01 5.01
C GLU A 372 -24.30 -1.00 6.06
N ASN A 373 -23.17 -0.34 5.80
CA ASN A 373 -22.66 0.70 6.69
C ASN A 373 -23.61 1.90 6.77
N ALA A 374 -24.16 2.36 5.64
CA ALA A 374 -25.10 3.46 5.59
C ALA A 374 -26.38 3.13 6.39
N GLN A 375 -26.89 1.90 6.28
CA GLN A 375 -28.04 1.43 7.07
C GLN A 375 -27.75 1.43 8.57
N LEU A 376 -26.57 0.99 9.00
CA LEU A 376 -26.15 1.02 10.41
C LEU A 376 -25.99 2.46 10.93
N VAL A 377 -25.41 3.35 10.12
CA VAL A 377 -25.31 4.78 10.45
C VAL A 377 -26.70 5.41 10.59
N GLN A 378 -27.64 5.09 9.69
CA GLN A 378 -29.03 5.54 9.81
C GLN A 378 -29.72 4.98 11.06
N LYS A 379 -29.48 3.71 11.41
CA LYS A 379 -29.99 3.09 12.65
C LYS A 379 -29.48 3.84 13.88
N ILE A 380 -28.16 4.10 13.96
CA ILE A 380 -27.55 4.90 15.04
C ILE A 380 -28.22 6.27 15.15
N LYS A 381 -28.35 7.01 14.04
CA LYS A 381 -28.98 8.34 14.04
C LYS A 381 -30.44 8.32 14.53
N LYS A 382 -31.17 7.24 14.26
CA LYS A 382 -32.58 7.10 14.68
C LYS A 382 -32.72 6.70 16.14
N THR A 383 -31.81 5.89 16.67
CA THR A 383 -31.91 5.34 18.03
C THR A 383 -31.16 6.16 19.07
N GLU A 384 -30.16 6.95 18.68
CA GLU A 384 -29.26 7.65 19.59
C GLU A 384 -29.34 9.18 19.39
N SER A 385 -30.13 9.84 20.24
CA SER A 385 -30.38 11.28 20.15
C SER A 385 -29.14 12.17 20.33
N GLU A 386 -28.10 11.64 20.97
CA GLU A 386 -26.82 12.34 21.22
C GLU A 386 -25.85 12.22 20.04
N THR A 387 -26.17 11.43 19.01
CA THR A 387 -25.29 11.24 17.85
C THR A 387 -25.53 12.29 16.79
N SER A 388 -24.54 13.17 16.59
CA SER A 388 -24.48 14.05 15.44
C SER A 388 -23.44 13.52 14.44
N LEU A 389 -23.81 13.52 13.16
CA LEU A 389 -22.84 13.25 12.10
C LEU A 389 -22.01 14.49 11.82
N HIS A 390 -20.72 14.34 11.56
CA HIS A 390 -19.88 15.43 11.09
C HIS A 390 -20.45 16.02 9.78
N PRO A 391 -20.48 17.36 9.57
CA PRO A 391 -21.12 17.99 8.40
C PRO A 391 -20.66 17.44 7.05
N LEU A 392 -19.35 17.22 6.88
CA LEU A 392 -18.82 16.60 5.66
C LEU A 392 -19.39 15.20 5.41
N LEU A 393 -19.52 14.38 6.46
CA LEU A 393 -20.09 13.04 6.34
C LEU A 393 -21.59 13.12 6.09
N GLN A 394 -22.30 14.08 6.68
CA GLN A 394 -23.71 14.33 6.36
C GLN A 394 -23.90 14.57 4.87
N GLU A 395 -23.07 15.41 4.25
CA GLU A 395 -23.17 15.68 2.81
C GLU A 395 -22.85 14.44 1.96
N ILE A 396 -21.89 13.62 2.37
CA ILE A 396 -21.57 12.36 1.70
C ILE A 396 -22.74 11.37 1.81
N TYR A 397 -23.31 11.20 3.01
CA TYR A 397 -24.45 10.31 3.25
C TYR A 397 -25.79 10.85 2.72
N LYS A 398 -25.88 12.15 2.44
CA LYS A 398 -27.08 12.77 1.90
C LYS A 398 -27.34 12.20 0.51
N ASP A 399 -28.53 11.65 0.30
CA ASP A 399 -28.94 11.04 -0.96
C ASP A 399 -28.09 9.83 -1.39
N MET A 400 -27.25 9.27 -0.49
CA MET A 400 -26.64 7.95 -0.70
C MET A 400 -27.67 6.87 -0.37
N TYR A 401 -28.22 6.29 -1.44
CA TYR A 401 -29.19 5.19 -1.47
C TYR A 401 -30.59 5.52 -0.94
#